data_AF-L0PK03-F1
#
_entry.id   AF-L0PK03-F1
#
_cell.length_a   1.000
_cell.length_b   1.000
_cell.length_c   1.000
_cell.angle_alpha   90.00
_cell.angle_beta   90.00
_cell.angle_gamma   90.00
#
_symmetry.space_group_name_H-M   'P 1'
#
loop_
_entity.id
_entity.type
_entity.pdbx_description
1 polymer ?
#
loop_
_entity_poly.entity_id
_entity_poly.type
_entity_poly.pdbx_seq_one_letter_code
_entity_poly.pdbx_strand_id
1 'polypeptide(L)'
;LIRISPMLAPMTQSVYFLPITLALWGMLMTSLICLRHTDLKAIIAYSSISHMGLVIAAAMIQTPWSVPGAMTLMIAHGLTSSLLFSLTNTIYERTHTRTLIITRGYHIMFPLMTTWWLLSSLINLALPPT
;
A
#
# COMPACT_ATOMS: atom_id res chain seq x y z
N LEU A 1 16.83 -2.71 -3.37
CA LEU A 1 16.90 -2.04 -4.68
C LEU A 1 17.62 -0.71 -4.60
N ILE A 2 17.11 0.28 -3.86
CA ILE A 2 17.69 1.64 -3.76
C ILE A 2 19.20 1.67 -3.46
N ARG A 3 19.70 0.80 -2.56
CA ARG A 3 21.14 0.73 -2.22
C ARG A 3 22.01 0.14 -3.34
N ILE A 4 21.50 -0.83 -4.08
CA ILE A 4 22.27 -1.64 -5.04
C ILE A 4 22.17 -1.04 -6.45
N SER A 5 21.03 -0.44 -6.78
CA SER A 5 20.72 0.11 -8.09
C SER A 5 21.72 1.15 -8.63
N PRO A 6 22.33 2.07 -7.84
CA PRO A 6 23.36 2.97 -8.34
C PRO A 6 24.70 2.28 -8.63
N MET A 7 24.97 1.14 -8.00
CA MET A 7 26.22 0.38 -8.21
C MET A 7 26.21 -0.40 -9.53
N LEU A 8 25.04 -0.58 -10.15
CA LEU A 8 24.89 -1.27 -11.43
C LEU A 8 25.01 -0.30 -12.63
N ALA A 9 25.17 1.00 -12.43
CA ALA A 9 25.28 1.94 -13.55
C ALA A 9 26.63 1.81 -14.30
N PRO A 10 26.65 1.78 -15.65
CA PRO A 10 25.53 1.96 -16.58
C PRO A 10 24.95 0.61 -17.07
N MET A 11 23.71 0.30 -16.68
CA MET A 11 22.93 -0.77 -17.34
C MET A 11 22.25 -0.20 -18.58
N THR A 12 22.16 -1.00 -19.64
CA THR A 12 21.45 -0.63 -20.86
C THR A 12 19.96 -0.36 -20.57
N GLN A 13 19.38 0.60 -21.28
CA GLN A 13 18.00 1.05 -21.09
C GLN A 13 16.96 -0.09 -21.26
N SER A 14 17.31 -1.13 -22.00
CA SER A 14 16.50 -2.34 -22.19
C SER A 14 16.38 -3.18 -20.90
N VAL A 15 17.38 -3.19 -20.03
CA VAL A 15 17.37 -4.00 -18.79
C VAL A 15 16.40 -3.41 -17.76
N TYR A 16 16.18 -2.09 -17.76
CA TYR A 16 15.21 -1.44 -16.87
C TYR A 16 13.75 -1.62 -17.32
N PHE A 17 13.50 -1.82 -18.61
CA PHE A 17 12.14 -1.94 -19.14
C PHE A 17 11.40 -3.17 -18.61
N LEU A 18 12.08 -4.32 -18.51
CA LEU A 18 11.50 -5.57 -18.02
C LEU A 18 11.00 -5.49 -16.55
N PRO A 19 11.80 -5.06 -15.56
CA PRO A 19 11.33 -4.97 -14.18
C PRO A 19 10.25 -3.92 -13.98
N ILE A 20 10.29 -2.80 -14.74
CA ILE A 20 9.25 -1.76 -14.65
C ILE A 20 7.90 -2.30 -15.15
N THR A 21 7.88 -2.94 -16.33
CA THR A 21 6.65 -3.50 -16.90
C THR A 21 6.06 -4.58 -16.00
N LEU A 22 6.89 -5.46 -15.44
CA LEU A 22 6.44 -6.50 -14.52
C LEU A 22 5.89 -5.91 -13.21
N ALA A 23 6.53 -4.88 -12.66
CA ALA A 23 6.08 -4.21 -11.44
C ALA A 23 4.72 -3.50 -11.65
N LEU A 24 4.56 -2.78 -12.77
CA LEU A 24 3.30 -2.11 -13.11
C LEU A 24 2.17 -3.11 -13.39
N TRP A 25 2.47 -4.19 -14.12
CA TRP A 25 1.49 -5.24 -14.37
C TRP A 25 1.06 -5.95 -13.09
N GLY A 26 2.01 -6.31 -12.21
CA GLY A 26 1.74 -6.91 -10.91
C GLY A 26 0.92 -6.00 -9.99
N MET A 27 1.21 -4.70 -9.99
CA MET A 27 0.44 -3.70 -9.26
C MET A 27 -1.02 -3.66 -9.72
N LEU A 28 -1.25 -3.61 -11.03
CA LEU A 28 -2.61 -3.61 -11.59
C LEU A 28 -3.37 -4.89 -11.21
N MET A 29 -2.76 -6.06 -11.39
CA MET A 29 -3.39 -7.34 -11.06
C MET A 29 -3.74 -7.45 -9.57
N THR A 30 -2.82 -7.08 -8.68
CA THR A 30 -3.07 -7.12 -7.23
C THR A 30 -4.15 -6.13 -6.79
N SER A 31 -4.22 -4.96 -7.41
CA SER A 31 -5.30 -3.98 -7.14
C SER A 31 -6.68 -4.50 -7.56
N LEU A 32 -6.78 -5.20 -8.71
CA LEU A 32 -8.03 -5.82 -9.17
C LEU A 32 -8.48 -6.97 -8.27
N ILE A 33 -7.52 -7.80 -7.81
CA ILE A 33 -7.79 -8.90 -6.89
C ILE A 33 -8.28 -8.35 -5.54
N CYS A 34 -7.70 -7.24 -5.06
CA CYS A 34 -8.09 -6.59 -3.82
C CYS A 34 -9.60 -6.27 -3.76
N LEU A 35 -10.19 -5.80 -4.86
CA LEU A 35 -11.62 -5.44 -4.93
C LEU A 35 -12.58 -6.62 -4.68
N ARG A 36 -12.11 -7.86 -4.85
CA ARG A 36 -12.92 -9.07 -4.69
C ARG A 36 -12.77 -9.72 -3.31
N HIS A 37 -11.76 -9.34 -2.54
CA HIS A 37 -11.55 -9.92 -1.22
C HIS A 37 -12.55 -9.36 -0.21
N THR A 38 -13.15 -10.24 0.58
CA THR A 38 -14.08 -9.89 1.66
C THR A 38 -13.40 -9.81 3.03
N ASP A 39 -12.17 -10.33 3.16
CA ASP A 39 -11.38 -10.34 4.39
C ASP A 39 -10.55 -9.06 4.54
N LEU A 40 -10.76 -8.32 5.63
CA LEU A 40 -10.10 -7.04 5.89
C LEU A 40 -8.56 -7.13 5.88
N LYS A 41 -7.99 -8.16 6.51
CA LYS A 41 -6.55 -8.38 6.55
C LYS A 41 -5.98 -8.63 5.14
N ALA A 42 -6.73 -9.34 4.30
CA ALA A 42 -6.35 -9.61 2.92
C ALA A 42 -6.44 -8.34 2.07
N ILE A 43 -7.53 -7.57 2.17
CA ILE A 43 -7.69 -6.28 1.47
C ILE A 43 -6.50 -5.35 1.75
N ILE A 44 -6.13 -5.19 3.03
CA ILE A 44 -4.97 -4.34 3.40
C ILE A 44 -3.67 -4.91 2.83
N ALA A 45 -3.44 -6.22 2.92
CA ALA A 45 -2.24 -6.85 2.38
C ALA A 45 -2.13 -6.68 0.86
N TYR A 46 -3.19 -6.94 0.09
CA TYR A 46 -3.16 -6.78 -1.36
C TYR A 46 -3.03 -5.32 -1.79
N SER A 47 -3.66 -4.38 -1.07
CA SER A 47 -3.42 -2.95 -1.33
C SER A 47 -1.96 -2.55 -1.08
N SER A 48 -1.31 -3.09 -0.04
CA SER A 48 0.11 -2.82 0.25
C SER A 48 1.07 -3.29 -0.84
N ILE A 49 0.76 -4.41 -1.48
CA ILE A 49 1.56 -4.95 -2.60
C ILE A 49 1.55 -3.97 -3.79
N SER A 50 0.41 -3.30 -4.04
CA SER A 50 0.31 -2.32 -5.13
C SER A 50 1.21 -1.10 -4.89
N HIS A 51 1.22 -0.53 -3.68
CA HIS A 51 2.12 0.58 -3.31
C HIS A 51 3.59 0.19 -3.40
N MET A 52 3.96 -1.02 -2.97
CA MET A 52 5.34 -1.52 -3.11
C MET A 52 5.73 -1.76 -4.58
N GLY A 53 4.79 -2.17 -5.43
CA GLY A 53 5.01 -2.22 -6.88
C GLY A 53 5.41 -0.85 -7.46
N LEU A 54 4.85 0.23 -6.93
CA LEU A 54 5.15 1.60 -7.37
C LEU A 54 6.54 2.03 -6.90
N VAL A 55 6.92 1.66 -5.67
CA VAL A 55 8.28 1.86 -5.14
C VAL A 55 9.31 1.15 -6.02
N ILE A 56 9.04 -0.09 -6.46
CA ILE A 56 9.95 -0.84 -7.34
C ILE A 56 10.12 -0.12 -8.69
N ALA A 57 9.02 0.28 -9.33
CA ALA A 57 9.07 1.01 -10.60
C ALA A 57 9.84 2.33 -10.47
N ALA A 58 9.58 3.11 -9.42
CA ALA A 58 10.30 4.34 -9.13
C ALA A 58 11.80 4.11 -8.86
N ALA A 59 12.16 3.08 -8.08
CA ALA A 59 13.55 2.76 -7.80
C ALA A 59 14.35 2.36 -9.06
N MET A 60 13.69 1.81 -10.09
CA MET A 60 14.33 1.43 -11.36
C MET A 60 14.54 2.59 -12.32
N ILE A 61 13.76 3.67 -12.23
CA ILE A 61 13.89 4.86 -13.11
C ILE A 61 15.14 5.69 -12.79
N GLN A 62 15.63 5.66 -11.53
CA GLN A 62 16.88 6.30 -11.09
C GLN A 62 17.05 7.79 -11.41
N THR A 63 15.97 8.54 -11.66
CA THR A 63 16.04 10.00 -11.81
C THR A 63 16.20 10.66 -10.43
N PRO A 64 16.76 11.89 -10.36
CA PRO A 64 16.94 12.61 -9.10
C PRO A 64 15.62 12.85 -8.35
N TRP A 65 14.48 12.84 -9.04
CA TRP A 65 13.14 12.95 -8.46
C TRP A 65 12.56 11.61 -8.00
N SER A 66 12.94 10.51 -8.66
CA SER A 66 12.32 9.20 -8.44
C SER A 66 12.79 8.54 -7.14
N VAL A 67 14.07 8.64 -6.81
CA VAL A 67 14.64 8.08 -5.57
C VAL A 67 14.04 8.73 -4.31
N PRO A 68 13.99 10.07 -4.17
CA PRO A 68 13.35 10.68 -3.01
C PRO A 68 11.84 10.38 -2.98
N GLY A 69 11.15 10.38 -4.12
CA GLY A 69 9.74 9.98 -4.21
C GLY A 69 9.49 8.56 -3.69
N ALA A 70 10.28 7.59 -4.14
CA ALA A 70 10.20 6.20 -3.66
C ALA A 70 10.45 6.08 -2.15
N MET A 71 11.40 6.86 -1.62
CA MET A 71 11.69 6.88 -0.18
C MET A 71 10.54 7.46 0.64
N THR A 72 9.96 8.58 0.19
CA THR A 72 8.80 9.19 0.86
C THR A 72 7.61 8.23 0.88
N LEU A 73 7.31 7.57 -0.25
CA LEU A 73 6.25 6.58 -0.33
C LEU A 73 6.49 5.38 0.58
N MET A 74 7.72 4.87 0.68
CA MET A 74 8.04 3.78 1.60
C MET A 74 7.77 4.15 3.07
N ILE A 75 8.18 5.35 3.48
CA ILE A 75 7.98 5.82 4.86
C ILE A 75 6.49 6.01 5.13
N ALA A 76 5.79 6.74 4.25
CA ALA A 76 4.35 6.97 4.37
C ALA A 76 3.59 5.65 4.41
N HIS A 77 3.87 4.74 3.49
CA HIS A 77 3.23 3.43 3.43
C HIS A 77 3.52 2.56 4.67
N GLY A 78 4.73 2.60 5.22
CA GLY A 78 5.06 1.89 6.45
C GLY A 78 4.22 2.36 7.65
N LEU A 79 3.96 3.65 7.73
CA LEU A 79 3.10 4.24 8.77
C LEU A 79 1.62 3.92 8.53
N THR A 80 1.12 4.03 7.30
CA THR A 80 -0.30 3.76 7.01
C THR A 80 -0.67 2.29 7.16
N SER A 81 0.17 1.39 6.64
CA SER A 81 -0.08 -0.05 6.70
C SER A 81 -0.10 -0.57 8.15
N SER A 82 0.86 -0.14 8.98
CA SER A 82 0.89 -0.52 10.40
C SER A 82 -0.35 -0.03 11.17
N LEU A 83 -0.81 1.18 10.88
CA LEU A 83 -2.04 1.73 11.46
C LEU A 83 -3.29 0.97 10.98
N LEU A 84 -3.40 0.61 9.70
CA LEU A 84 -4.51 -0.20 9.19
C LEU A 84 -4.51 -1.63 9.79
N PHE A 85 -3.34 -2.24 9.96
CA PHE A 85 -3.22 -3.56 10.59
C PHE A 85 -3.58 -3.51 12.10
N SER A 86 -3.23 -2.45 12.81
CA SER A 86 -3.62 -2.30 14.22
C SER A 86 -5.13 -2.05 14.37
N LEU A 87 -5.72 -1.24 13.49
CA LEU A 87 -7.16 -0.99 13.48
C LEU A 87 -7.97 -2.25 13.14
N THR A 88 -7.49 -3.07 12.20
CA THR A 88 -8.16 -4.36 11.91
C THR A 88 -8.01 -5.36 13.05
N ASN A 89 -6.87 -5.37 13.73
CA ASN A 89 -6.69 -6.27 14.87
C ASN A 89 -7.61 -5.91 16.04
N THR A 90 -7.75 -4.62 16.36
CA THR A 90 -8.66 -4.18 17.44
C THR A 90 -10.13 -4.49 17.13
N ILE A 91 -10.56 -4.41 15.87
CA ILE A 91 -11.90 -4.89 15.47
C ILE A 91 -11.99 -6.41 15.65
N TYR A 92 -10.98 -7.14 15.17
CA TYR A 92 -10.96 -8.60 15.24
C TYR A 92 -11.02 -9.12 16.69
N GLU A 93 -10.32 -8.49 17.63
CA GLU A 93 -10.38 -8.84 19.06
C GLU A 93 -11.76 -8.64 19.68
N ARG A 94 -12.57 -7.72 19.14
CA ARG A 94 -13.92 -7.40 19.65
C ARG A 94 -15.02 -8.22 18.98
N THR A 95 -14.88 -8.50 17.69
CA THR A 95 -15.92 -9.15 16.89
C THR A 95 -15.64 -10.62 16.59
N HIS A 96 -14.40 -11.08 16.82
CA HIS A 96 -13.88 -12.39 16.40
C HIS A 96 -14.11 -12.71 14.91
N THR A 97 -14.37 -11.70 14.08
CA THR A 97 -14.64 -11.85 12.64
C THR A 97 -13.78 -10.89 11.84
N ARG A 98 -13.34 -11.34 10.64
CA ARG A 98 -12.49 -10.56 9.72
C ARG A 98 -13.23 -10.08 8.48
N THR A 99 -14.52 -10.40 8.38
CA THR A 99 -15.34 -10.17 7.18
C THR A 99 -15.85 -8.74 7.16
N LEU A 100 -15.52 -8.01 6.10
CA LEU A 100 -15.82 -6.58 5.93
C LEU A 100 -17.32 -6.28 6.11
N ILE A 101 -18.19 -7.14 5.56
CA ILE A 101 -19.65 -6.96 5.59
C ILE A 101 -20.18 -6.89 7.02
N ILE A 102 -19.65 -7.71 7.93
CA ILE A 102 -20.09 -7.77 9.33
C ILE A 102 -19.57 -6.54 10.09
N THR A 103 -18.36 -6.08 9.77
CA THR A 103 -17.74 -4.91 10.41
C THR A 103 -18.38 -3.58 10.01
N ARG A 104 -19.16 -3.52 8.92
CA ARG A 104 -19.82 -2.29 8.45
C ARG A 104 -20.74 -1.64 9.50
N GLY A 105 -21.43 -2.46 10.30
CA GLY A 105 -22.34 -1.96 11.35
C GLY A 105 -21.63 -1.32 12.54
N TYR A 106 -20.35 -1.63 12.77
CA TYR A 106 -19.59 -1.13 13.91
C TYR A 106 -19.26 0.36 13.82
N HIS A 107 -19.37 0.94 12.62
CA HIS A 107 -19.08 2.36 12.42
C HIS A 107 -20.03 3.30 13.17
N ILE A 108 -21.26 2.85 13.46
CA ILE A 108 -22.23 3.67 14.18
C ILE A 108 -22.00 3.60 15.69
N MET A 109 -21.51 2.45 16.19
CA MET A 109 -21.33 2.24 17.64
C MET A 109 -20.06 2.88 18.20
N PHE A 110 -19.00 3.02 17.39
CA PHE A 110 -17.70 3.56 17.82
C PHE A 110 -17.21 4.70 16.93
N PRO A 111 -17.72 5.93 17.09
CA PRO A 111 -17.39 7.05 16.21
C PRO A 111 -15.91 7.44 16.22
N LEU A 112 -15.21 7.29 17.36
CA LEU A 112 -13.77 7.56 17.38
C LEU A 112 -13.00 6.56 16.50
N MET A 113 -13.37 5.28 16.56
CA MET A 113 -12.77 4.23 15.74
C MET A 113 -13.00 4.49 14.24
N THR A 114 -14.17 5.04 13.89
CA THR A 114 -14.46 5.39 12.48
C THR A 114 -13.65 6.55 11.98
N THR A 115 -13.39 7.56 12.82
CA THR A 115 -12.51 8.68 12.42
C THR A 115 -11.08 8.21 12.14
N TRP A 116 -10.55 7.28 12.94
CA TRP A 116 -9.24 6.67 12.67
C TRP A 116 -9.24 5.82 11.40
N TRP A 117 -10.31 5.05 11.17
CA TRP A 117 -10.49 4.31 9.92
C TRP A 117 -10.54 5.23 8.70
N LEU A 118 -11.33 6.30 8.76
CA LEU A 118 -11.42 7.30 7.70
C LEU A 118 -10.04 7.92 7.46
N LEU A 119 -9.38 8.44 8.49
CA LEU A 119 -8.07 9.08 8.37
C LEU A 119 -7.04 8.12 7.76
N SER A 120 -6.98 6.88 8.25
CA SER A 120 -6.06 5.86 7.71
C SER A 120 -6.30 5.56 6.24
N SER A 121 -7.57 5.48 5.82
CA SER A 121 -7.95 5.26 4.43
C SER A 121 -7.61 6.47 3.54
N LEU A 122 -7.77 7.70 4.06
CA LEU A 122 -7.43 8.93 3.34
C LEU A 122 -5.91 9.04 3.12
N ILE A 123 -5.10 8.76 4.15
CA ILE A 123 -3.63 8.74 4.03
C ILE A 123 -3.21 7.64 3.04
N ASN A 124 -3.87 6.47 3.05
CA ASN A 124 -3.57 5.41 2.09
C ASN A 124 -3.90 5.78 0.64
N LEU A 125 -4.86 6.68 0.42
CA LEU A 125 -5.25 7.18 -0.91
C LEU A 125 -4.42 8.39 -1.38
N ALA A 126 -3.51 8.91 -0.54
CA ALA A 126 -2.72 10.11 -0.80
C ALA A 126 -3.57 11.33 -1.21
N LEU A 127 -4.71 11.55 -0.54
CA LEU A 127 -5.57 12.70 -0.80
C LEU A 127 -4.99 13.98 -0.16
N PRO A 128 -5.14 15.16 -0.79
CA PRO A 128 -4.70 16.44 -0.22
C PRO A 128 -5.63 16.81 0.93
N PRO A 129 -5.31 16.47 2.19
CA PRO A 129 -4.38 17.18 3.08
C PRO A 129 -3.46 16.22 3.90
N THR A 130 -3.22 15.01 3.40
CA THR A 130 -2.49 13.92 4.08
C THR A 130 -1.20 13.51 3.37
#